data_AF-A0A182YT65-F1
#
_entry.id   AF-A0A182YT65-F1
#
_cell.length_a   1.000
_cell.length_b   1.000
_cell.length_c   1.000
_cell.angle_alpha   90.00
_cell.angle_beta   90.00
_cell.angle_gamma   90.00
#
_symmetry.space_group_name_H-M   'P 1'
#
loop_
_entity.id
_entity.type
_entity.pdbx_description
1 polymer ?
#
loop_
_entity_poly.entity_id
_entity_poly.type
_entity_poly.pdbx_seq_one_letter_code
_entity_poly.pdbx_strand_id
1 'polypeptide(L)'
;LSDEDSDCLPACSSLKRNFYVDDFIGGADTVEDALRLRKELAGFLPRSVPNDTVKALGISWKPESDELCFENNVRDEPTTLTRRSILSSIAKTYDPLGLIAPIIIRAKKLTHELWRLKSGWNDPVPDVICYKWKAIHSDWESL
;
A
#
# COMPACT_ATOMS: atom_id res chain seq x y z
N LEU A 1 28.39 13.47 22.38
CA LEU A 1 27.90 14.85 22.60
C LEU A 1 28.97 15.77 22.04
N SER A 2 28.98 15.92 20.71
CA SER A 2 29.90 16.79 19.99
C SER A 2 29.08 17.49 18.92
N ASP A 3 29.22 18.81 18.89
CA ASP A 3 28.43 19.79 18.16
C ASP A 3 28.66 19.74 16.64
N GLU A 4 28.34 18.63 15.98
CA GLU A 4 28.39 18.52 14.51
C GLU A 4 27.03 18.78 13.83
N ASP A 5 25.93 18.89 14.60
CA ASP A 5 24.59 19.07 14.05
C ASP A 5 24.17 20.55 13.88
N SER A 6 25.00 21.52 14.29
CA SER A 6 24.59 22.94 14.34
C SER A 6 24.47 23.62 12.96
N ASP A 7 25.05 23.05 11.90
CA ASP A 7 25.07 23.62 10.54
C ASP A 7 24.47 22.68 9.48
N CYS A 8 23.74 21.65 9.90
CA CYS A 8 23.09 20.76 8.96
C CYS A 8 21.78 21.38 8.45
N LEU A 9 21.60 21.42 7.13
CA LEU A 9 20.31 21.78 6.52
C LEU A 9 19.20 20.93 7.15
N PRO A 10 18.00 21.50 7.42
CA PRO A 10 16.85 20.75 7.90
C PRO A 10 16.57 19.48 7.09
N ALA A 11 16.82 19.51 5.77
CA ALA A 11 16.74 18.35 4.90
C ALA A 11 17.65 17.18 5.32
N CYS A 12 18.87 17.42 5.81
CA CYS A 12 19.81 16.35 6.19
C CYS A 12 19.31 15.54 7.39
N SER A 13 18.79 16.22 8.42
CA SER A 13 18.19 15.55 9.57
C SER A 13 16.91 14.81 9.19
N SER A 14 16.12 15.39 8.30
CA SER A 14 14.88 14.80 7.79
C SER A 14 15.15 13.55 6.95
N LEU A 15 16.14 13.57 6.06
CA LEU A 15 16.53 12.39 5.26
C LEU A 15 16.87 11.21 6.17
N LYS A 16 17.66 11.41 7.23
CA LYS A 16 18.04 10.30 8.15
C LYS A 16 16.85 9.66 8.87
N ARG A 17 15.77 10.42 9.12
CA ARG A 17 14.63 9.95 9.93
C ARG A 17 13.43 9.47 9.11
N ASN A 18 13.26 10.02 7.92
CA ASN A 18 12.00 9.94 7.18
C ASN A 18 12.09 9.07 5.91
N PHE A 19 13.17 8.31 5.75
CA PHE A 19 13.22 7.26 4.73
C PHE A 19 12.60 5.96 5.23
N TYR A 20 11.69 5.42 4.43
CA TYR A 20 11.25 4.04 4.50
C TYR A 20 11.69 3.32 3.23
N VAL A 21 12.73 2.49 3.34
CA VAL A 21 13.34 1.79 2.21
C VAL A 21 13.73 2.80 1.12
N ASP A 22 13.01 2.85 0.00
CA ASP A 22 13.30 3.76 -1.12
C ASP A 22 12.43 5.04 -1.10
N ASP A 23 11.45 5.12 -0.20
CA ASP A 23 10.48 6.22 -0.14
C ASP A 23 10.87 7.24 0.95
N PHE A 24 10.93 8.53 0.60
CA PHE A 24 10.99 9.62 1.58
C PHE A 24 9.58 10.09 1.94
N ILE A 25 9.21 10.01 3.23
CA ILE A 25 7.90 10.44 3.74
C ILE A 25 8.13 11.39 4.91
N GLY A 26 8.12 12.68 4.64
CA GLY A 26 8.32 13.74 5.64
C GLY A 26 7.22 14.78 5.61
N GLY A 27 6.89 15.33 6.78
CA GLY A 27 5.98 16.46 6.94
C GLY A 27 6.67 17.66 7.60
N ALA A 28 5.97 18.79 7.65
CA ALA A 28 6.37 19.97 8.40
C ALA A 28 5.15 20.61 9.06
N ASP A 29 5.37 21.33 10.16
CA ASP A 29 4.30 21.97 10.92
C ASP A 29 3.73 23.22 10.23
N THR A 30 4.48 23.80 9.29
CA THR A 30 4.06 24.97 8.49
C THR A 30 4.28 24.74 6.99
N VAL A 31 3.50 25.46 6.17
CA VAL A 31 3.64 25.40 4.71
C VAL A 31 5.00 25.95 4.27
N GLU A 32 5.47 26.99 4.95
CA GLU A 32 6.77 27.62 4.73
C GLU A 32 7.91 26.64 4.95
N ASP A 33 7.87 25.88 6.06
CA ASP A 33 8.87 24.86 6.38
C ASP A 33 8.80 23.68 5.40
N ALA A 34 7.59 23.26 5.00
CA ALA A 34 7.40 22.23 3.99
C ALA A 34 8.00 22.65 2.63
N LEU A 35 7.80 23.91 2.22
CA LEU A 35 8.36 24.46 0.99
C LEU A 35 9.89 24.56 1.06
N ARG A 36 10.43 24.95 2.22
CA ARG A 36 11.87 24.99 2.47
C ARG A 36 12.48 23.59 2.37
N LEU A 37 11.91 22.62 3.09
CA LEU A 37 12.34 21.23 3.04
C LEU A 37 12.27 20.66 1.62
N ARG A 38 11.16 20.87 0.91
CA ARG A 38 11.00 20.42 -0.48
C ARG A 38 12.08 20.99 -1.39
N LYS A 39 12.40 22.29 -1.28
CA LYS A 39 13.44 22.94 -2.08
C LYS A 39 14.82 22.36 -1.78
N GLU A 40 15.15 22.21 -0.50
CA GLU A 40 16.42 21.62 -0.07
C GLU A 40 16.54 20.16 -0.57
N LEU A 41 15.49 19.36 -0.39
CA LEU A 41 15.43 17.94 -0.83
C LEU A 41 15.50 17.77 -2.35
N ALA A 42 14.96 18.71 -3.13
CA ALA A 42 15.04 18.68 -4.59
C ALA A 42 16.48 18.77 -5.13
N GLY A 43 17.43 19.26 -4.32
CA GLY A 43 18.86 19.23 -4.64
C GLY A 43 19.51 17.87 -4.39
N PHE A 44 18.90 17.00 -3.59
CA PHE A 44 19.45 15.70 -3.19
C PHE A 44 18.74 14.51 -3.86
N LEU A 45 17.44 14.62 -4.13
CA LEU A 45 16.62 13.55 -4.67
C LEU A 45 16.43 13.71 -6.19
N PRO A 46 16.37 12.60 -6.95
CA PRO A 46 15.97 12.65 -8.35
C PRO A 46 14.60 13.32 -8.45
N ARG A 47 14.46 14.24 -9.41
CA ARG A 47 13.27 15.06 -9.59
C ARG A 47 12.05 14.15 -9.78
N SER A 48 11.20 14.06 -8.76
CA SER A 48 9.89 13.42 -8.92
C SER A 48 9.13 14.22 -9.97
N VAL A 49 8.77 13.56 -11.06
CA VAL A 49 7.86 14.11 -12.08
C VAL A 49 6.56 14.45 -11.36
N PRO A 50 5.97 15.64 -11.53
CA PRO A 50 4.65 15.92 -10.98
C PRO A 50 3.67 15.00 -11.67
N ASN A 51 3.40 13.87 -11.03
CA ASN A 51 2.25 13.02 -11.32
C ASN A 51 1.21 13.41 -10.28
N ASP A 52 -0.06 13.51 -10.66
CA ASP A 52 -1.17 13.90 -9.76
C ASP A 52 -1.39 12.89 -8.62
N THR A 53 -0.63 11.78 -8.63
CA THR A 53 -0.62 10.72 -7.63
C THR A 53 0.80 10.48 -7.12
N VAL A 54 0.95 10.50 -5.80
CA VAL A 54 2.18 10.14 -5.10
C VAL A 54 2.04 8.71 -4.62
N LYS A 55 2.91 7.81 -5.07
CA LYS A 55 2.96 6.44 -4.57
C LYS A 55 3.90 6.37 -3.37
N ALA A 56 3.41 5.85 -2.25
CA ALA A 56 4.21 5.60 -1.06
C ALA A 56 3.69 4.33 -0.38
N LEU A 57 4.60 3.43 0.03
CA LEU A 57 4.23 2.19 0.75
C LEU A 57 3.28 1.25 -0.02
N GLY A 58 3.25 1.34 -1.36
CA GLY A 58 2.33 0.57 -2.20
C GLY A 58 0.90 1.12 -2.28
N ILE A 59 0.65 2.31 -1.71
CA ILE A 59 -0.61 3.05 -1.78
C ILE A 59 -0.38 4.32 -2.60
N SER A 60 -1.36 4.70 -3.42
CA SER A 60 -1.31 5.93 -4.22
C SER A 60 -2.14 7.01 -3.55
N TRP A 61 -1.55 8.13 -3.16
CA TRP A 61 -2.28 9.28 -2.62
C TRP A 61 -2.54 10.31 -3.72
N LYS A 62 -3.78 10.78 -3.84
CA LYS A 62 -4.20 11.92 -4.66
C LYS A 62 -4.26 13.17 -3.78
N PRO A 63 -3.26 14.07 -3.83
CA PRO A 63 -3.22 15.21 -2.92
C PRO A 63 -4.36 16.20 -3.14
N GLU A 64 -4.89 16.30 -4.36
CA GLU A 64 -5.97 17.25 -4.69
C GLU A 64 -7.31 16.88 -4.07
N SER A 65 -7.66 15.58 -4.07
CA SER A 65 -8.91 15.05 -3.48
C SER A 65 -8.74 14.53 -2.06
N ASP A 66 -7.51 14.52 -1.53
CA ASP A 66 -7.13 13.86 -0.28
C ASP A 66 -7.57 12.39 -0.20
N GLU A 67 -7.46 11.68 -1.33
CA GLU A 67 -7.88 10.28 -1.43
C GLU A 67 -6.66 9.35 -1.42
N LEU A 68 -6.72 8.31 -0.58
CA LEU A 68 -5.80 7.17 -0.63
C LEU A 68 -6.40 6.10 -1.54
N CYS A 69 -5.71 5.79 -2.62
CA CYS A 69 -6.10 4.79 -3.61
C CYS A 69 -5.24 3.54 -3.45
N PHE A 70 -5.89 2.38 -3.33
CA PHE A 70 -5.23 1.09 -3.39
C PHE A 70 -5.15 0.64 -4.84
N GLU A 71 -3.97 0.19 -5.29
CA GLU A 71 -3.86 -0.37 -6.65
C GLU A 71 -4.60 -1.70 -6.72
N ASN A 72 -5.84 -1.65 -7.23
CA ASN A 72 -6.59 -2.83 -7.62
C ASN A 72 -5.94 -3.46 -8.84
N ASN A 73 -4.95 -4.32 -8.60
CA ASN A 73 -4.42 -5.25 -9.60
C ASN A 73 -5.41 -6.41 -9.85
N VAL A 74 -6.69 -6.08 -10.01
CA VAL A 74 -7.75 -7.01 -10.41
C VAL A 74 -7.50 -7.32 -11.88
N ARG A 75 -6.66 -8.31 -12.14
CA ARG A 75 -6.67 -8.98 -13.45
C ARG A 75 -8.02 -9.67 -13.59
N ASP A 76 -8.52 -9.73 -14.83
CA ASP A 76 -9.75 -10.42 -15.23
C ASP A 76 -10.02 -11.62 -14.33
N GLU A 77 -11.18 -11.61 -13.66
CA GLU A 77 -11.58 -12.68 -12.76
C GLU A 77 -11.53 -13.99 -13.54
N PRO A 78 -10.66 -14.97 -13.15
CA PRO A 78 -10.54 -16.19 -13.92
C PRO A 78 -11.90 -16.87 -13.97
N THR A 79 -12.24 -17.45 -15.13
CA THR A 79 -13.55 -18.11 -15.35
C THR A 79 -13.84 -19.18 -14.31
N THR A 80 -12.78 -19.74 -13.69
CA THR A 80 -12.83 -20.65 -12.56
C THR A 80 -11.97 -20.15 -11.40
N LEU A 81 -12.61 -19.96 -10.23
CA LEU A 81 -11.90 -19.62 -9.01
C LEU A 81 -11.19 -20.86 -8.46
N THR A 82 -9.88 -20.74 -8.30
CA THR A 82 -9.01 -21.78 -7.73
C THR A 82 -8.38 -21.31 -6.44
N ARG A 83 -7.96 -22.25 -5.59
CA ARG A 83 -7.21 -21.93 -4.36
C ARG A 83 -5.99 -21.05 -4.64
N ARG A 84 -5.24 -21.35 -5.71
CA ARG A 84 -4.08 -20.56 -6.15
C ARG A 84 -4.48 -19.13 -6.50
N SER A 85 -5.54 -18.94 -7.27
CA SER A 85 -5.98 -17.61 -7.68
C SER A 85 -6.35 -16.73 -6.48
N ILE A 86 -7.15 -17.26 -5.55
CA ILE A 86 -7.60 -16.52 -4.36
C ILE A 86 -6.41 -16.16 -3.47
N LEU A 87 -5.54 -17.14 -3.15
CA LEU A 87 -4.38 -16.89 -2.28
C LEU A 87 -3.40 -15.90 -2.91
N SER A 88 -3.21 -15.96 -4.23
CA SER A 88 -2.38 -15.02 -4.98
C SER A 88 -2.96 -13.60 -4.90
N SER A 89 -4.27 -13.44 -5.06
CA SER A 89 -4.92 -12.13 -4.93
C SER A 89 -4.80 -11.57 -3.52
N ILE A 90 -4.99 -12.37 -2.47
CA ILE A 90 -4.84 -11.94 -1.08
C ILE A 90 -3.39 -11.54 -0.77
N ALA A 91 -2.40 -12.28 -1.28
CA ALA A 91 -0.99 -12.05 -0.99
C ALA A 91 -0.41 -10.80 -1.66
N LYS A 92 -1.01 -10.32 -2.75
CA LYS A 92 -0.61 -9.07 -3.40
C LYS A 92 -0.92 -7.84 -2.57
N THR A 93 -1.76 -8.00 -1.56
CA THR A 93 -2.24 -6.88 -0.78
C THR A 93 -1.35 -6.64 0.40
N TYR A 94 -0.85 -5.42 0.44
CA TYR A 94 -0.05 -4.91 1.52
C TYR A 94 -0.77 -3.71 2.15
N ASP A 95 -0.99 -3.78 3.46
CA ASP A 95 -1.63 -2.71 4.23
C ASP A 95 -0.80 -2.46 5.50
N PRO A 96 0.30 -1.71 5.38
CA PRO A 96 1.20 -1.44 6.50
C PRO A 96 0.53 -0.60 7.59
N LEU A 97 -0.48 0.19 7.22
CA LEU A 97 -1.16 1.15 8.10
C LEU A 97 -2.47 0.60 8.69
N GLY A 98 -2.96 -0.56 8.24
CA GLY A 98 -4.19 -1.17 8.72
C GLY A 98 -5.47 -0.49 8.22
N LEU A 99 -5.39 0.31 7.16
CA LEU A 99 -6.50 1.11 6.62
C LEU A 99 -7.64 0.23 6.07
N ILE A 100 -7.31 -0.96 5.56
CA ILE A 100 -8.26 -1.91 5.00
C ILE A 100 -8.30 -3.20 5.83
N ALA A 101 -7.93 -3.12 7.11
CA ALA A 101 -7.91 -4.24 8.05
C ALA A 101 -9.22 -5.06 8.07
N PRO A 102 -10.44 -4.48 8.03
CA PRO A 102 -11.68 -5.26 8.00
C PRO A 102 -11.79 -6.20 6.79
N ILE A 103 -11.26 -5.81 5.64
CA ILE A 103 -11.22 -6.64 4.41
C ILE A 103 -10.13 -7.70 4.55
N ILE A 104 -8.92 -7.31 4.98
CA ILE A 104 -7.78 -8.23 5.14
C ILE A 104 -8.06 -9.32 6.17
N ILE A 105 -8.74 -9.01 7.27
CA ILE A 105 -9.07 -10.01 8.30
C ILE A 105 -10.00 -11.07 7.73
N ARG A 106 -11.03 -10.67 6.97
CA ARG A 106 -11.94 -11.61 6.29
C ARG A 106 -11.21 -12.42 5.23
N ALA A 107 -10.32 -11.80 4.46
CA ALA A 107 -9.46 -12.48 3.51
C ALA A 107 -8.56 -13.53 4.18
N LYS A 108 -7.89 -13.18 5.29
CA LYS A 108 -7.06 -14.12 6.07
C LYS A 108 -7.87 -15.27 6.68
N LYS A 109 -9.10 -14.99 7.14
CA LYS A 109 -10.02 -16.05 7.57
C LYS A 109 -10.34 -17.01 6.41
N LEU A 110 -10.61 -16.48 5.22
CA LEU A 110 -10.85 -17.30 4.02
C LEU A 110 -9.62 -18.13 3.64
N THR A 111 -8.41 -17.56 3.74
CA THR A 111 -7.15 -18.29 3.58
C THR A 111 -7.09 -19.50 4.50
N HIS A 112 -7.40 -19.34 5.79
CA HIS A 112 -7.44 -20.47 6.72
C HIS A 112 -8.48 -21.53 6.33
N GLU A 113 -9.66 -21.13 5.86
CA GLU A 113 -10.67 -22.08 5.35
C GLU A 113 -10.15 -22.85 4.12
N LEU A 114 -9.50 -22.17 3.18
CA LEU A 114 -8.87 -22.79 2.00
C LEU A 114 -7.78 -23.80 2.38
N TRP A 115 -6.99 -23.54 3.43
CA TRP A 115 -5.98 -24.47 3.92
C TRP A 115 -6.57 -25.77 4.46
N ARG A 116 -7.80 -25.73 4.98
CA ARG A 116 -8.52 -26.91 5.49
C ARG A 116 -9.18 -27.74 4.39
N LEU A 117 -9.33 -27.18 3.19
CA LEU A 117 -9.80 -27.93 2.04
C LEU A 117 -8.72 -28.94 1.61
N LYS A 118 -9.16 -30.17 1.38
CA LYS A 118 -8.32 -31.22 0.78
C LYS A 118 -8.32 -31.12 -0.76
N SER A 119 -8.26 -29.89 -1.28
CA SER A 119 -8.22 -29.61 -2.72
C SER A 119 -6.83 -29.13 -3.15
N GLY A 120 -6.47 -29.46 -4.40
CA GLY A 120 -5.26 -29.00 -5.04
C GLY A 120 -5.26 -27.50 -5.31
N TRP A 121 -4.10 -26.97 -5.70
CA TRP A 121 -3.90 -25.54 -5.96
C TRP A 121 -4.72 -25.01 -7.13
N ASN A 122 -4.90 -25.82 -8.18
CA ASN A 122 -5.59 -25.43 -9.41
C ASN A 122 -7.00 -26.02 -9.51
N ASP A 123 -7.46 -26.70 -8.46
CA ASP A 123 -8.80 -27.27 -8.43
C ASP A 123 -9.82 -26.15 -8.16
N PRO A 124 -11.03 -26.25 -8.75
CA PRO A 124 -12.11 -25.32 -8.46
C PRO A 124 -12.46 -25.38 -6.97
N VAL A 125 -12.67 -24.21 -6.37
CA VAL A 125 -13.12 -24.13 -4.98
C VAL A 125 -14.63 -24.38 -4.88
N PRO A 126 -15.14 -24.89 -3.74
CA PRO A 126 -16.58 -25.07 -3.54
C PRO A 126 -17.34 -23.74 -3.64
N ASP A 127 -18.62 -23.78 -4.04
CA ASP A 127 -19.46 -22.59 -4.24
C ASP A 127 -19.53 -21.69 -3.00
N VAL A 128 -19.51 -22.29 -1.80
CA VAL A 128 -19.49 -21.55 -0.53
C VAL A 128 -18.26 -20.65 -0.42
N ILE A 129 -17.11 -21.11 -0.89
CA ILE A 129 -15.85 -20.35 -0.89
C ILE A 129 -15.88 -19.30 -2.01
N CYS A 130 -16.41 -19.64 -3.19
CA CYS A 130 -16.65 -18.68 -4.27
C CYS A 130 -17.50 -17.50 -3.79
N TYR A 131 -18.62 -17.76 -3.11
CA TYR A 131 -19.50 -16.73 -2.59
C TYR A 131 -18.79 -15.82 -1.58
N LYS A 132 -18.07 -16.41 -0.61
CA LYS A 132 -17.30 -15.65 0.38
C LYS A 132 -16.21 -14.79 -0.27
N TRP A 133 -15.50 -15.35 -1.26
CA TRP A 133 -14.49 -14.62 -2.01
C TRP A 133 -15.09 -13.43 -2.75
N LYS A 134 -16.17 -13.65 -3.52
CA LYS A 134 -16.84 -12.58 -4.28
C LYS A 134 -17.34 -11.45 -3.39
N ALA A 135 -17.86 -11.77 -2.19
CA ALA A 135 -18.25 -10.74 -1.23
C ALA A 135 -17.05 -9.91 -0.75
N ILE A 136 -15.94 -10.56 -0.39
CA ILE A 136 -14.70 -9.87 0.00
C ILE A 136 -14.15 -9.03 -1.16
N HIS A 137 -14.18 -9.58 -2.37
CA HIS A 137 -13.69 -8.92 -3.58
C HIS A 137 -14.53 -7.70 -3.97
N SER A 138 -15.85 -7.80 -3.87
CA SER A 138 -16.75 -6.66 -4.12
C SER A 138 -16.51 -5.52 -3.14
N ASP A 139 -16.32 -5.82 -1.85
CA ASP A 139 -16.00 -4.80 -0.85
C ASP A 139 -14.64 -4.14 -1.14
N TRP A 140 -13.72 -4.91 -1.73
CA TRP A 140 -12.42 -4.43 -2.18
C TRP A 140 -12.53 -3.48 -3.37
N GLU A 141 -13.32 -3.85 -4.39
CA GLU A 141 -13.53 -3.02 -5.58
C GLU A 141 -14.23 -1.70 -5.27
N SER A 142 -14.91 -1.61 -4.13
CA SER A 142 -15.55 -0.38 -3.67
C SER A 142 -14.61 0.60 -2.94
N LEU A 143 -13.35 0.23 -2.70
CA LEU A 143 -12.30 1.10 -2.15
C LEU A 143 -11.64 1.95 -3.24
#